data_AF-A0AA45CR49-F1
#
_entry.id   AF-A0AA45CR49-F1
#
_cell.length_a   1.000
_cell.length_b   1.000
_cell.length_c   1.000
_cell.angle_alpha   90.00
_cell.angle_beta   90.00
_cell.angle_gamma   90.00
#
_symmetry.space_group_name_H-M   'P 1'
#
loop_
_entity.id
_entity.type
_entity.pdbx_description
1 polymer ?
#
loop_
_entity_poly.entity_id
_entity_poly.type
_entity_poly.pdbx_seq_one_letter_code
_entity_poly.pdbx_strand_id
1 'polypeptide(L)' 'MTNITFSQVQKSFHKKLVLDIPDFQADSGEIISIVGGNGAGKSTFI' A
#
# COMPACT_ATOMS: atom_id res chain seq x y z
N MET A 1 6.51 13.67 -15.69
CA MET A 1 5.84 13.59 -14.38
C MET A 1 5.08 12.28 -14.38
N THR A 2 5.28 11.44 -13.37
CA THR A 2 4.80 10.05 -13.37
C THR A 2 3.79 9.89 -12.25
N ASN A 3 2.62 9.34 -12.58
CA ASN A 3 1.60 8.96 -11.61
C ASN A 3 1.83 7.50 -11.19
N ILE A 4 1.48 7.17 -9.95
CA ILE A 4 1.55 5.81 -9.42
C ILE A 4 0.12 5.31 -9.25
N THR A 5 -0.19 4.14 -9.81
CA THR A 5 -1.51 3.52 -9.68
C THR A 5 -1.33 2.02 -9.56
N PHE A 6 -2.07 1.41 -8.64
CA PHE A 6 -2.16 -0.04 -8.54
C PHE A 6 -3.52 -0.44 -7.99
N SER A 7 -4.00 -1.57 -8.49
CA SER A 7 -5.31 -2.15 -8.20
C SER A 7 -5.14 -3.58 -7.72
N GLN A 8 -5.95 -3.98 -6.73
CA GLN A 8 -6.05 -5.33 -6.18
C GLN A 8 -4.71 -5.87 -5.67
N VAL A 9 -3.96 -5.02 -4.95
CA VAL A 9 -2.67 -5.41 -4.37
C VAL A 9 -2.91 -6.21 -3.10
N GLN A 10 -2.56 -7.48 -3.14
CA GLN A 10 -2.57 -8.36 -1.99
C GLN A 10 -1.17 -8.91 -1.71
N LYS A 11 -0.81 -8.97 -0.43
CA LYS A 11 0.42 -9.61 0.01
C LYS A 11 0.18 -10.46 1.25
N SER A 12 0.61 -11.71 1.17
CA SER A 12 0.62 -12.64 2.29
C SER A 12 2.05 -13.06 2.62
N PHE A 13 2.32 -13.20 3.92
CA PHE A 13 3.48 -13.92 4.42
C PHE A 13 2.98 -15.19 5.09
N HIS A 14 3.47 -16.34 4.63
CA HIS A 14 2.87 -17.64 4.97
C HIS A 14 1.36 -17.63 4.67
N LYS A 15 0.52 -18.05 5.62
CA LYS A 15 -0.94 -18.07 5.51
C LYS A 15 -1.62 -16.79 6.02
N LYS A 16 -0.86 -15.75 6.36
CA LYS A 16 -1.40 -14.49 6.88
C LYS A 16 -1.45 -13.43 5.79
N LEU A 17 -2.65 -12.93 5.49
CA LEU A 17 -2.85 -11.73 4.68
C LEU A 17 -2.34 -10.51 5.46
N VAL A 18 -1.39 -9.79 4.88
CA VAL A 18 -0.65 -8.68 5.51
C VAL A 18 -0.96 -7.35 4.82
N LEU A 19 -1.31 -7.41 3.54
CA LEU A 19 -1.73 -6.27 2.75
C LEU A 19 -2.93 -6.69 1.89
N ASP A 20 -3.99 -5.88 1.91
CA ASP A 20 -5.17 -6.02 1.05
C ASP A 20 -5.63 -4.62 0.67
N ILE A 21 -5.21 -4.16 -0.51
CA ILE A 21 -5.47 -2.81 -0.99
C ILE A 21 -6.25 -2.93 -2.30
N PRO A 22 -7.55 -2.60 -2.30
CA PRO A 22 -8.38 -2.74 -3.48
C PRO A 22 -7.95 -1.79 -4.59
N ASP A 23 -7.64 -0.53 -4.27
CA ASP A 23 -7.15 0.47 -5.23
C ASP A 23 -6.33 1.55 -4.51
N PHE A 24 -5.30 2.04 -5.17
CA PHE A 24 -4.53 3.20 -4.73
C PHE A 24 -3.99 3.97 -5.94
N GLN A 25 -4.05 5.29 -5.83
CA GLN A 25 -3.50 6.23 -6.79
C GLN A 25 -2.78 7.34 -6.04
N ALA A 26 -1.65 7.76 -6.59
CA ALA A 26 -0.93 8.94 -6.19
C ALA A 26 -0.51 9.72 -7.44
N ASP A 27 -0.85 11.00 -7.46
CA ASP A 27 -0.53 11.90 -8.55
C ASP A 27 0.84 12.57 -8.33
N SER A 28 1.47 12.98 -9.43
CA SER A 28 2.79 13.61 -9.36
C SER A 28 2.76 14.90 -8.53
N GLY A 29 3.56 14.95 -7.47
CA GLY A 29 3.66 16.10 -6.56
C GLY A 29 2.88 15.96 -5.26
N GLU A 30 2.07 14.91 -5.10
CA GLU A 30 1.41 14.62 -3.83
C GLU A 30 2.40 14.14 -2.75
N ILE A 31 2.16 14.57 -1.51
CA ILE A 31 2.86 14.07 -0.33
C ILE A 31 1.87 13.21 0.45
N ILE A 32 2.15 11.91 0.51
CA ILE A 32 1.28 10.91 1.15
C ILE A 32 1.97 10.36 2.40
N SER A 33 1.19 10.19 3.49
CA SER A 33 1.64 9.49 4.69
C SER A 33 0.89 8.18 4.86
N ILE A 34 1.61 7.12 5.22
CA ILE A 34 1.04 5.80 5.51
C ILE A 34 1.04 5.60 7.01
N VAL A 35 -0.14 5.55 7.61
CA VAL A 35 -0.34 5.51 9.07
C VAL A 35 -1.02 4.22 9.52
N GLY A 36 -0.81 3.83 10.77
CA GLY A 36 -1.37 2.61 11.35
C GLY A 36 -0.47 1.97 12.41
N GLY A 37 -1.03 1.06 13.21
CA GLY A 37 -0.30 0.37 14.28
C GLY A 37 0.82 -0.56 13.80
N ASN A 38 1.59 -1.12 14.74
CA ASN A 38 2.61 -2.12 14.44
C ASN A 38 1.98 -3.36 13.81
N GLY A 39 2.56 -3.85 12.71
CA GLY A 39 2.05 -5.00 11.97
C GLY A 39 0.90 -4.70 11.00
N ALA A 40 0.49 -3.44 10.81
CA ALA A 40 -0.58 -3.05 9.88
C ALA A 40 -0.21 -3.08 8.38
N GLY A 41 0.97 -3.61 8.01
CA GLY A 41 1.38 -3.73 6.60
C GLY A 41 2.06 -2.51 5.98
N LYS A 42 2.31 -1.43 6.74
CA LYS A 42 2.92 -0.17 6.22
C LYS A 42 4.26 -0.37 5.51
N SER A 43 5.23 -1.03 6.14
CA SER A 43 6.53 -1.33 5.53
C SER A 43 6.45 -2.43 4.46
N THR A 44 5.31 -3.10 4.33
CA THR A 44 5.04 -4.04 3.24
C THR A 44 4.44 -3.32 2.03
N PHE A 45 3.87 -2.14 2.23
CA PHE A 45 3.29 -1.31 1.18
C PHE A 45 4.32 -0.47 0.42
N ILE A 46 5.31 0.07 1.14
CA ILE A 46 6.42 0.89 0.61
C ILE A 46 7.54 -0.02 0.12
#